data_AF-A0A1U7LV33-F1
#
_entry.id   AF-A0A1U7LV33-F1
#
_cell.length_a   1.000
_cell.length_b   1.000
_cell.length_c   1.000
_cell.angle_alpha   90.00
_cell.angle_beta   90.00
_cell.angle_gamma   90.00
#
_symmetry.space_group_name_H-M   'P 1'
#
loop_
_entity.id
_entity.type
_entity.pdbx_description
1 polymer ?
#
loop_
_entity_poly.entity_id
_entity_poly.type
_entity_poly.pdbx_seq_one_letter_code
_entity_poly.pdbx_strand_id
1 'polypeptide(L)'
;MLYPTLSNSSMSASIKNPCQLCDKRRALLKRPKTSQKLCKECFYHVFETEIHNTIKTSNLFQRDEKIGMGASGGKDSTVLAYVMKKLNDKYNYGVELVLISVDEGIKGYRDDSLETVKRNQIQYDLPLTIVSYKDLYGWSMDDIVAKIGKKNNCTYCGVFRRQALDRAAEMLGCSQILTGHNADDIAETILMNLLRGDASRLHRCTELSTSGSLPRSKPFKFTYEKEIVMYAYHKKLDYFSTECIYSPEAFRGTARILIKDLEAIRPSAIIDIIRSGESMRIKEERRYQVLGKCERCGYASSGKICKSCMLLEGLGKIVVDGDVNTETKNKPITGLRAREIEF
;
A
#
# COMPACT_ATOMS: atom_id res chain seq x y z
N MET A 1 -49.43 43.55 -43.27
CA MET A 1 -48.43 43.44 -42.17
C MET A 1 -48.44 42.01 -41.66
N LEU A 2 -47.48 41.20 -42.11
CA LEU A 2 -47.30 39.81 -41.67
C LEU A 2 -46.07 39.80 -40.75
N TYR A 3 -46.27 39.53 -39.46
CA TYR A 3 -45.18 39.27 -38.51
C TYR A 3 -44.70 37.82 -38.67
N PRO A 4 -43.40 37.55 -38.86
CA PRO A 4 -42.90 36.20 -38.78
C PRO A 4 -42.73 35.78 -37.32
N THR A 5 -43.30 34.62 -37.00
CA THR A 5 -43.07 33.87 -35.77
C THR A 5 -41.59 33.50 -35.62
N LEU A 6 -40.93 33.98 -34.57
CA LEU A 6 -39.61 33.50 -34.15
C LEU A 6 -39.76 32.08 -33.58
N SER A 7 -39.43 31.08 -34.40
CA SER A 7 -39.19 29.71 -33.94
C SER A 7 -37.89 29.68 -33.16
N ASN A 8 -38.01 29.60 -31.83
CA ASN A 8 -36.88 29.42 -30.94
C ASN A 8 -36.41 27.97 -31.03
N SER A 9 -35.63 27.65 -32.08
CA SER A 9 -34.91 26.39 -32.17
C SER A 9 -33.71 26.45 -31.23
N SER A 10 -33.87 25.88 -30.03
CA SER A 10 -32.77 25.64 -29.11
C SER A 10 -31.77 24.68 -29.77
N MET A 11 -30.78 25.22 -30.48
CA MET A 11 -29.63 24.47 -30.95
C MET A 11 -28.87 23.96 -29.72
N SER A 12 -29.07 22.68 -29.37
CA SER A 12 -28.17 21.99 -28.45
C SER A 12 -26.79 21.94 -29.09
N ALA A 13 -25.88 22.79 -28.65
CA ALA A 13 -24.49 22.77 -29.09
C ALA A 13 -23.93 21.36 -28.85
N SER A 14 -23.67 20.61 -29.93
CA SER A 14 -23.13 19.26 -29.86
C SER A 14 -21.77 19.29 -29.16
N ILE A 15 -21.66 18.59 -28.04
CA ILE A 15 -20.45 18.57 -27.22
C ILE A 15 -19.34 17.86 -28.00
N LYS A 16 -18.29 18.58 -28.41
CA LYS A 16 -17.10 17.97 -29.03
C LYS A 16 -16.47 16.95 -28.07
N ASN A 17 -16.33 15.70 -28.49
CA ASN A 17 -15.80 14.57 -27.73
C ASN A 17 -16.58 14.32 -26.42
N PRO A 18 -17.82 13.80 -26.48
CA PRO A 18 -18.60 13.52 -25.30
C PRO A 18 -17.98 12.38 -24.47
N CYS A 19 -18.22 12.41 -23.17
CA CYS A 19 -17.87 11.37 -22.22
C CYS A 19 -18.66 10.10 -22.52
N GLN A 20 -17.96 9.00 -22.80
CA GLN A 20 -18.55 7.71 -23.21
C GLN A 20 -19.43 7.02 -22.14
N LEU A 21 -19.59 7.62 -20.96
CA LEU A 21 -20.43 7.06 -19.88
C LEU A 21 -21.65 7.92 -19.56
N CYS A 22 -21.63 9.22 -19.85
CA CYS A 22 -22.76 10.08 -19.50
C CYS A 22 -23.29 10.94 -20.64
N ASP A 23 -22.55 11.06 -21.75
CA ASP A 23 -22.85 11.87 -22.94
C ASP A 23 -23.15 13.36 -22.70
N LYS A 24 -23.12 13.81 -21.44
CA LYS A 24 -23.47 15.17 -20.98
C LYS A 24 -22.28 16.10 -20.83
N ARG A 25 -21.08 15.56 -20.70
CA ARG A 25 -19.85 16.33 -20.42
C ARG A 25 -18.77 15.96 -21.42
N ARG A 26 -17.87 16.90 -21.70
CA ARG A 26 -16.67 16.63 -22.51
C ARG A 26 -15.77 15.60 -21.82
N ALA A 27 -15.27 14.64 -22.61
CA ALA A 27 -14.24 13.74 -22.15
C ALA A 27 -12.91 14.49 -21.97
N LEU A 28 -12.32 14.36 -20.78
CA LEU A 28 -11.08 15.04 -20.39
C LEU A 28 -9.90 14.09 -20.23
N LEU A 29 -10.17 12.80 -20.05
CA LEU A 29 -9.16 11.78 -19.84
C LEU A 29 -9.51 10.50 -20.57
N LYS A 30 -8.49 9.68 -20.81
CA LYS A 30 -8.62 8.32 -21.33
C LYS A 30 -8.19 7.35 -20.24
N ARG A 31 -9.05 6.41 -19.85
CA ARG A 31 -8.72 5.40 -18.84
C ARG A 31 -7.58 4.51 -19.34
N PRO A 32 -6.48 4.33 -18.58
CA PRO A 32 -5.40 3.42 -18.92
C PRO A 32 -5.91 1.98 -19.15
N LYS A 33 -6.72 1.47 -18.23
CA LYS A 33 -7.18 0.07 -18.21
C LYS A 33 -8.07 -0.33 -19.40
N THR A 34 -8.97 0.56 -19.83
CA THR A 34 -10.02 0.24 -20.82
C THR A 34 -9.98 1.11 -22.07
N SER A 35 -9.10 2.11 -22.13
CA SER A 35 -9.08 3.14 -23.18
C SER A 35 -10.36 4.00 -23.29
N GLN A 36 -11.29 3.89 -22.34
CA GLN A 36 -12.53 4.67 -22.33
C GLN A 36 -12.26 6.16 -22.08
N LYS A 37 -12.84 7.03 -22.91
CA LYS A 37 -12.77 8.48 -22.81
C LYS A 37 -13.86 8.99 -21.85
N LEU A 38 -13.46 9.52 -20.70
CA LEU A 38 -14.36 9.94 -19.63
C LEU A 38 -14.17 11.41 -19.23
N CYS A 39 -15.23 12.01 -18.69
CA CYS A 39 -15.11 13.24 -17.91
C CYS A 39 -14.64 12.91 -16.48
N LYS A 40 -14.17 13.92 -15.74
CA LYS A 40 -13.64 13.76 -14.36
C LYS A 40 -14.64 13.08 -13.41
N GLU A 41 -15.90 13.54 -13.39
CA GLU A 41 -16.92 12.99 -12.49
C GLU A 41 -17.24 11.51 -12.77
N CYS A 42 -17.33 11.15 -14.05
CA CYS A 42 -17.55 9.75 -14.43
C CYS A 42 -16.33 8.89 -14.11
N PHE A 43 -15.11 9.42 -14.26
CA PHE A 43 -13.90 8.72 -13.84
C PHE A 43 -13.88 8.49 -12.33
N TYR A 44 -14.17 9.49 -11.50
CA TYR A 44 -14.25 9.31 -10.04
C TYR A 44 -15.28 8.24 -9.67
N HIS A 45 -16.47 8.32 -10.26
CA HIS A 45 -17.53 7.36 -10.00
C HIS A 45 -17.10 5.93 -10.32
N VAL A 46 -16.53 5.70 -11.51
CA VAL A 46 -16.11 4.35 -11.92
C VAL A 46 -14.93 3.85 -11.09
N PHE A 47 -13.93 4.71 -10.84
CA PHE A 47 -12.77 4.37 -10.01
C PHE A 47 -13.18 3.94 -8.59
N GLU A 48 -14.01 4.75 -7.93
CA GLU A 48 -14.52 4.45 -6.59
C GLU A 48 -15.43 3.22 -6.57
N THR A 49 -16.24 3.02 -7.60
CA THR A 49 -17.17 1.88 -7.70
C THR A 49 -16.43 0.57 -7.94
N GLU A 50 -15.37 0.55 -8.76
CA GLU A 50 -14.54 -0.64 -8.95
C GLU A 50 -13.86 -1.09 -7.64
N ILE A 51 -13.41 -0.12 -6.83
CA ILE A 51 -12.81 -0.38 -5.51
C ILE A 51 -13.89 -0.88 -4.53
N HIS A 52 -15.05 -0.24 -4.48
CA HIS A 52 -16.20 -0.70 -3.70
C HIS A 52 -16.59 -2.15 -4.04
N ASN A 53 -16.70 -2.46 -5.34
CA ASN A 53 -17.02 -3.80 -5.79
C ASN A 53 -15.94 -4.82 -5.40
N THR A 54 -14.67 -4.44 -5.44
CA THR A 54 -13.57 -5.29 -4.97
C THR A 54 -13.72 -5.58 -3.48
N ILE A 55 -13.99 -4.56 -2.65
CA ILE A 55 -14.21 -4.69 -1.20
C ILE A 55 -15.40 -5.64 -0.91
N LYS A 56 -16.53 -5.43 -1.60
CA LYS A 56 -17.76 -6.20 -1.38
C LYS A 56 -17.68 -7.63 -1.86
N THR A 57 -17.14 -7.87 -3.06
CA THR A 57 -17.07 -9.24 -3.62
C THR A 57 -16.08 -10.13 -2.88
N SER A 58 -15.05 -9.54 -2.25
CA SER A 58 -14.08 -10.27 -1.46
C SER A 58 -14.32 -10.24 0.04
N ASN A 59 -15.40 -9.55 0.48
CA ASN A 59 -15.78 -9.43 1.89
C ASN A 59 -14.60 -9.03 2.80
N LEU A 60 -13.86 -7.97 2.42
CA LEU A 60 -12.57 -7.64 3.05
C LEU A 60 -12.64 -7.39 4.56
N PHE A 61 -13.72 -6.77 5.03
CA PHE A 61 -13.95 -6.44 6.44
C PHE A 61 -15.44 -6.50 6.77
N GLN A 62 -15.75 -6.71 8.04
CA GLN A 62 -17.10 -6.60 8.59
C GLN A 62 -17.33 -5.22 9.22
N ARG A 63 -18.61 -4.93 9.47
CA ARG A 63 -19.02 -3.76 10.26
C ARG A 63 -18.43 -3.85 11.67
N ASP A 64 -18.23 -2.69 12.30
CA ASP A 64 -17.74 -2.54 13.68
C ASP A 64 -16.29 -3.05 13.89
N GLU A 65 -15.59 -3.36 12.80
CA GLU A 65 -14.16 -3.63 12.82
C GLU A 65 -13.33 -2.34 12.83
N LYS A 66 -12.17 -2.41 13.50
CA LYS A 66 -11.15 -1.37 13.49
C LYS A 66 -10.04 -1.73 12.50
N ILE A 67 -9.80 -0.85 11.54
CA ILE A 67 -8.99 -1.12 10.35
C ILE A 67 -7.78 -0.17 10.32
N GLY A 68 -6.57 -0.73 10.38
CA GLY A 68 -5.34 0.04 10.24
C GLY A 68 -4.97 0.28 8.78
N MET A 69 -4.69 1.50 8.37
CA MET A 69 -4.26 1.83 7.01
C MET A 69 -2.80 2.27 7.01
N GLY A 70 -1.94 1.55 6.27
CA GLY A 70 -0.53 1.89 6.13
C GLY A 70 -0.32 3.22 5.41
N ALA A 71 0.11 4.25 6.13
CA ALA A 71 0.29 5.61 5.65
C ALA A 71 1.78 5.93 5.43
N SER A 72 2.26 5.73 4.20
CA SER A 72 3.63 6.06 3.82
C SER A 72 3.82 7.54 3.45
N GLY A 73 2.74 8.30 3.23
CA GLY A 73 2.79 9.67 2.70
C GLY A 73 2.89 9.75 1.17
N GLY A 74 3.08 8.61 0.51
CA GLY A 74 3.08 8.52 -0.96
C GLY A 74 1.69 8.59 -1.58
N LYS A 75 1.65 8.66 -2.91
CA LYS A 75 0.39 8.74 -3.69
C LYS A 75 -0.59 7.60 -3.36
N ASP A 76 -0.12 6.36 -3.31
CA ASP A 76 -1.00 5.20 -3.23
C ASP A 76 -1.66 5.08 -1.84
N SER A 77 -0.89 5.32 -0.77
CA SER A 77 -1.42 5.32 0.60
C SER A 77 -2.33 6.53 0.88
N THR A 78 -2.04 7.68 0.28
CA THR A 78 -2.90 8.88 0.38
C THR A 78 -4.24 8.65 -0.32
N VAL A 79 -4.22 8.13 -1.55
CA VAL A 79 -5.46 7.80 -2.28
C VAL A 79 -6.23 6.70 -1.56
N LEU A 80 -5.55 5.71 -0.97
CA LEU A 80 -6.19 4.69 -0.15
C LEU A 80 -6.94 5.31 1.03
N ALA A 81 -6.29 6.15 1.84
CA ALA A 81 -6.93 6.80 2.98
C ALA A 81 -8.17 7.62 2.55
N TYR A 82 -8.03 8.44 1.52
CA TYR A 82 -9.12 9.26 0.99
C TYR A 82 -10.29 8.42 0.49
N VAL A 83 -10.02 7.41 -0.35
CA VAL A 83 -11.08 6.58 -0.95
C VAL A 83 -11.75 5.72 0.12
N MET A 84 -11.00 5.13 1.04
CA MET A 84 -11.58 4.30 2.10
C MET A 84 -12.48 5.12 3.02
N LYS A 85 -12.06 6.32 3.44
CA LYS A 85 -12.91 7.24 4.21
C LYS A 85 -14.18 7.59 3.44
N LYS A 86 -14.05 8.02 2.18
CA LYS A 86 -15.18 8.38 1.33
C LYS A 86 -16.16 7.22 1.12
N LEU A 87 -15.66 6.00 0.89
CA LEU A 87 -16.49 4.82 0.69
C LEU A 87 -17.16 4.37 1.99
N ASN A 88 -16.46 4.46 3.12
CA ASN A 88 -17.03 4.17 4.44
C ASN A 88 -18.24 5.06 4.72
N ASP A 89 -18.10 6.38 4.47
CA ASP A 89 -19.18 7.35 4.68
C ASP A 89 -20.32 7.16 3.65
N LYS A 90 -19.98 7.01 2.36
CA LYS A 90 -20.96 6.89 1.27
C LYS A 90 -21.81 5.62 1.34
N TYR A 91 -21.19 4.48 1.67
CA TYR A 91 -21.86 3.17 1.69
C TYR A 91 -22.15 2.68 3.10
N ASN A 92 -21.86 3.49 4.13
CA ASN A 92 -22.04 3.17 5.54
C ASN A 92 -21.44 1.80 5.90
N TYR A 93 -20.15 1.58 5.59
CA TYR A 93 -19.51 0.31 5.97
C TYR A 93 -19.48 0.12 7.48
N GLY A 94 -19.40 1.22 8.24
CA GLY A 94 -19.44 1.20 9.71
C GLY A 94 -18.15 0.65 10.31
N VAL A 95 -17.01 0.90 9.66
CA VAL A 95 -15.68 0.53 10.19
C VAL A 95 -15.00 1.74 10.81
N GLU A 96 -14.20 1.51 11.83
CA GLU A 96 -13.30 2.52 12.40
C GLU A 96 -11.98 2.50 11.61
N LEU A 97 -11.63 3.63 11.00
CA LEU A 97 -10.42 3.75 10.18
C LEU A 97 -9.33 4.49 10.95
N VAL A 98 -8.13 3.92 11.04
CA VAL A 98 -6.96 4.56 11.66
C VAL A 98 -5.75 4.53 10.72
N LEU A 99 -4.98 5.61 10.68
CA LEU A 99 -3.73 5.71 9.93
C LEU A 99 -2.57 5.18 10.77
N ILE A 100 -1.74 4.33 10.18
CA ILE A 100 -0.52 3.82 10.81
C ILE A 100 0.67 4.21 9.94
N SER A 101 1.56 5.03 10.45
CA SER A 101 2.79 5.44 9.79
C SER A 101 4.00 4.83 10.48
N VAL A 102 5.00 4.43 9.70
CA VAL A 102 6.26 3.91 10.21
C VAL A 102 7.36 4.91 9.90
N ASP A 103 8.05 5.39 10.91
CA ASP A 103 9.25 6.20 10.76
C ASP A 103 10.48 5.28 10.71
N GLU A 104 11.05 5.12 9.52
CA GLU A 104 12.26 4.32 9.34
C GLU A 104 13.54 5.04 9.79
N GLY A 105 13.50 6.34 10.07
CA GLY A 105 14.66 7.15 10.45
C GLY A 105 15.65 7.35 9.31
N ILE A 106 15.15 7.77 8.13
CA ILE A 106 15.96 8.14 6.95
C ILE A 106 16.00 9.66 6.84
N LYS A 107 17.16 10.27 7.12
CA LYS A 107 17.31 11.73 7.11
C LYS A 107 17.02 12.34 5.75
N GLY A 108 16.28 13.47 5.75
CA GLY A 108 15.98 14.25 4.53
C GLY A 108 15.01 13.57 3.56
N TYR A 109 14.45 12.41 3.92
CA TYR A 109 13.40 11.73 3.17
C TYR A 109 12.12 11.64 4.01
N ARG A 110 12.26 11.25 5.28
CA ARG A 110 11.10 10.91 6.10
C ARG A 110 10.43 12.13 6.74
N ASP A 111 11.17 13.20 6.97
CA ASP A 111 10.67 14.44 7.59
C ASP A 111 9.49 15.02 6.78
N ASP A 112 9.71 15.30 5.50
CA ASP A 112 8.67 15.83 4.57
C ASP A 112 7.50 14.85 4.37
N SER A 113 7.81 13.55 4.39
CA SER A 113 6.82 12.49 4.23
C SER A 113 5.88 12.41 5.44
N LEU A 114 6.41 12.54 6.66
CA LEU A 114 5.61 12.54 7.89
C LEU A 114 4.75 13.80 8.01
N GLU A 115 5.24 14.96 7.58
CA GLU A 115 4.42 16.18 7.52
C GLU A 115 3.22 16.00 6.60
N THR A 116 3.40 15.34 5.46
CA THR A 116 2.29 15.01 4.55
C THR A 116 1.28 14.06 5.20
N VAL A 117 1.75 13.06 5.96
CA VAL A 117 0.85 12.14 6.69
C VAL A 117 0.07 12.88 7.79
N LYS A 118 0.71 13.83 8.50
CA LYS A 118 0.03 14.69 9.49
C LYS A 118 -1.02 15.59 8.83
N ARG A 119 -0.73 16.16 7.66
CA ARG A 119 -1.72 16.93 6.89
C ARG A 119 -2.90 16.06 6.47
N ASN A 120 -2.64 14.82 6.02
CA ASN A 120 -3.68 13.85 5.69
C ASN A 120 -4.56 13.48 6.89
N GLN A 121 -3.98 13.34 8.10
CA GLN A 121 -4.72 13.12 9.34
C GLN A 121 -5.78 14.20 9.55
N ILE A 122 -5.38 15.47 9.45
CA ILE A 122 -6.26 16.63 9.62
C ILE A 122 -7.29 16.71 8.49
N GLN A 123 -6.85 16.54 7.25
CA GLN A 123 -7.72 16.68 6.07
C GLN A 123 -8.81 15.62 6.01
N TYR A 124 -8.53 14.40 6.46
CA TYR A 124 -9.46 13.28 6.37
C TYR A 124 -10.16 12.95 7.69
N ASP A 125 -9.80 13.66 8.78
CA ASP A 125 -10.30 13.42 10.13
C ASP A 125 -10.17 11.94 10.53
N LEU A 126 -8.96 11.42 10.39
CA LEU A 126 -8.61 10.04 10.71
C LEU A 126 -7.53 10.03 11.78
N PRO A 127 -7.68 9.27 12.89
CA PRO A 127 -6.62 9.15 13.89
C PRO A 127 -5.32 8.63 13.26
N LEU A 128 -4.17 9.12 13.73
CA LEU A 128 -2.85 8.72 13.23
C LEU A 128 -1.99 8.19 14.38
N THR A 129 -1.35 7.05 14.16
CA THR A 129 -0.30 6.52 15.03
C THR A 129 1.00 6.40 14.24
N ILE A 130 2.07 6.98 14.77
CA ILE A 130 3.41 6.91 14.19
C ILE A 130 4.26 6.01 15.10
N VAL A 131 4.89 4.99 14.53
CA VAL A 131 5.86 4.13 15.22
C VAL A 131 7.22 4.26 14.55
N SER A 132 8.31 4.36 15.32
CA SER A 132 9.65 4.48 14.76
C SER A 132 10.46 3.19 14.86
N TYR A 133 11.38 2.96 13.92
CA TYR A 133 12.33 1.85 14.05
C TYR A 133 13.24 2.04 15.27
N LYS A 134 13.58 3.28 15.61
CA LYS A 134 14.42 3.58 16.75
C LYS A 134 13.77 3.09 18.05
N ASP A 135 12.48 3.34 18.23
CA ASP A 135 11.75 2.92 19.43
C ASP A 135 11.47 1.41 19.43
N LEU A 136 11.14 0.83 18.27
CA LEU A 136 10.75 -0.58 18.17
C LEU A 136 11.94 -1.55 18.20
N TYR A 137 13.10 -1.10 17.73
CA TYR A 137 14.26 -1.96 17.45
C TYR A 137 15.58 -1.42 17.99
N GLY A 138 15.67 -0.14 18.38
CA GLY A 138 16.92 0.53 18.76
C GLY A 138 17.77 1.04 17.59
N TRP A 139 17.34 0.79 16.36
CA TRP A 139 18.07 1.10 15.13
C TRP A 139 17.22 1.95 14.19
N SER A 140 17.79 2.99 13.61
CA SER A 140 17.23 3.63 12.40
C SER A 140 17.74 2.93 11.13
N MET A 141 17.12 3.22 9.98
CA MET A 141 17.66 2.76 8.70
C MET A 141 19.03 3.35 8.40
N ASP A 142 19.28 4.61 8.78
CA ASP A 142 20.60 5.21 8.65
C ASP A 142 21.65 4.48 9.49
N ASP A 143 21.32 4.10 10.74
CA ASP A 143 22.20 3.28 11.60
C ASP A 143 22.50 1.92 10.96
N ILE A 144 21.49 1.28 10.36
CA ILE A 144 21.64 -0.03 9.69
C ILE A 144 22.56 0.10 8.48
N VAL A 145 22.32 1.09 7.61
CA VAL A 145 23.12 1.31 6.41
C VAL A 145 24.56 1.66 6.75
N ALA A 146 24.79 2.45 7.80
CA ALA A 146 26.13 2.75 8.30
C ALA A 146 26.87 1.47 8.73
N LYS A 147 26.15 0.47 9.25
CA LYS A 147 26.73 -0.78 9.75
C LYS A 147 26.94 -1.87 8.69
N ILE A 148 25.97 -2.08 7.79
CA ILE A 148 26.00 -3.20 6.82
C ILE A 148 26.36 -2.74 5.40
N GLY A 149 26.43 -1.42 5.17
CA GLY A 149 26.52 -0.82 3.85
C GLY A 149 25.18 -0.74 3.11
N LYS A 150 25.23 -0.33 1.85
CA LYS A 150 24.03 -0.14 1.00
C LYS A 150 23.44 -1.45 0.48
N LYS A 151 24.25 -2.51 0.36
CA LYS A 151 23.78 -3.81 -0.12
C LYS A 151 22.81 -4.42 0.88
N ASN A 152 21.68 -4.92 0.39
CA ASN A 152 20.63 -5.59 1.17
C ASN A 152 19.89 -4.74 2.23
N ASN A 153 20.10 -3.41 2.30
CA ASN A 153 19.40 -2.55 3.26
C ASN A 153 17.86 -2.62 3.14
N CYS A 154 17.34 -2.76 1.91
CA CYS A 154 15.92 -2.89 1.61
C CYS A 154 15.32 -4.18 2.19
N THR A 155 16.14 -5.22 2.42
CA THR A 155 15.71 -6.43 3.10
C THR A 155 15.41 -6.15 4.57
N TYR A 156 16.29 -5.40 5.26
CA TYR A 156 16.05 -4.97 6.64
C TYR A 156 14.82 -4.07 6.72
N CYS A 157 14.79 -3.03 5.88
CA CYS A 157 13.67 -2.10 5.84
C CYS A 157 12.33 -2.81 5.59
N GLY A 158 12.23 -3.68 4.58
CA GLY A 158 10.99 -4.38 4.27
C GLY A 158 10.55 -5.40 5.32
N VAL A 159 11.48 -6.00 6.07
CA VAL A 159 11.16 -6.92 7.18
C VAL A 159 10.70 -6.14 8.41
N PHE A 160 11.42 -5.07 8.78
CA PHE A 160 11.10 -4.23 9.91
C PHE A 160 9.80 -3.46 9.69
N ARG A 161 9.55 -2.90 8.50
CA ARG A 161 8.31 -2.18 8.18
C ARG A 161 7.08 -3.05 8.38
N ARG A 162 7.13 -4.29 7.89
CA ARG A 162 6.04 -5.25 8.02
C ARG A 162 5.75 -5.56 9.48
N GLN A 163 6.78 -5.88 10.26
CA GLN A 163 6.59 -6.16 11.68
C GLN A 163 6.12 -4.90 12.43
N ALA A 164 6.67 -3.72 12.15
CA ALA A 164 6.27 -2.46 12.78
C ALA A 164 4.79 -2.14 12.56
N LEU A 165 4.28 -2.34 11.34
CA LEU A 165 2.85 -2.23 11.05
C LEU A 165 2.03 -3.24 11.85
N ASP A 166 2.48 -4.49 11.96
CA ASP A 166 1.78 -5.52 12.74
C ASP A 166 1.74 -5.15 14.23
N ARG A 167 2.86 -4.67 14.79
CA ARG A 167 2.92 -4.21 16.19
C ARG A 167 1.96 -3.05 16.43
N ALA A 168 1.98 -2.04 15.57
CA ALA A 168 1.14 -0.86 15.71
C ALA A 168 -0.35 -1.20 15.61
N ALA A 169 -0.73 -2.07 14.66
CA ALA A 169 -2.11 -2.51 14.51
C ALA A 169 -2.59 -3.37 15.68
N GLU A 170 -1.75 -4.27 16.22
CA GLU A 170 -2.08 -5.00 17.45
C GLU A 170 -2.24 -4.06 18.65
N MET A 171 -1.37 -3.06 18.81
CA MET A 171 -1.47 -2.04 19.87
C MET A 171 -2.77 -1.24 19.81
N LEU A 172 -3.28 -0.99 18.60
CA LEU A 172 -4.50 -0.24 18.36
C LEU A 172 -5.76 -1.11 18.38
N GLY A 173 -5.63 -2.43 18.54
CA GLY A 173 -6.75 -3.38 18.48
C GLY A 173 -7.36 -3.51 17.09
N CYS A 174 -6.58 -3.28 16.03
CA CYS A 174 -7.08 -3.43 14.67
C CYS A 174 -7.32 -4.91 14.33
N SER A 175 -8.42 -5.20 13.62
CA SER A 175 -8.72 -6.53 13.09
C SER A 175 -7.87 -6.86 11.86
N GLN A 176 -7.43 -5.83 11.11
CA GLN A 176 -6.69 -6.00 9.86
C GLN A 176 -5.94 -4.73 9.45
N ILE A 177 -5.05 -4.88 8.45
CA ILE A 177 -4.29 -3.78 7.86
C ILE A 177 -4.60 -3.64 6.37
N LEU A 178 -4.96 -2.44 5.91
CA LEU A 178 -5.04 -2.11 4.49
C LEU A 178 -3.74 -1.48 4.01
N THR A 179 -3.32 -1.85 2.79
CA THR A 179 -2.13 -1.27 2.14
C THR A 179 -2.46 -0.83 0.72
N GLY A 180 -1.79 0.23 0.26
CA GLY A 180 -2.02 0.85 -1.05
C GLY A 180 -1.44 0.08 -2.24
N HIS A 181 -1.12 -1.21 -2.10
CA HIS A 181 -0.56 -1.99 -3.20
C HIS A 181 -1.56 -2.10 -4.34
N ASN A 182 -1.13 -1.66 -5.52
CA ASN A 182 -1.98 -1.56 -6.71
C ASN A 182 -1.77 -2.76 -7.67
N ALA A 183 -2.46 -2.76 -8.81
CA ALA A 183 -2.37 -3.84 -9.78
C ALA A 183 -0.95 -4.02 -10.34
N ASP A 184 -0.25 -2.92 -10.60
CA ASP A 184 1.13 -2.93 -11.09
C ASP A 184 2.08 -3.57 -10.05
N ASP A 185 1.98 -3.21 -8.76
CA ASP A 185 2.78 -3.82 -7.69
C ASP A 185 2.60 -5.34 -7.59
N ILE A 186 1.36 -5.81 -7.80
CA ILE A 186 1.02 -7.22 -7.74
C ILE A 186 1.56 -7.94 -8.98
N ALA A 187 1.39 -7.36 -10.18
CA ALA A 187 1.95 -7.89 -11.41
C ALA A 187 3.48 -7.97 -11.35
N GLU A 188 4.16 -6.94 -10.84
CA GLU A 188 5.60 -6.92 -10.57
C GLU A 188 6.00 -8.08 -9.67
N THR A 189 5.25 -8.29 -8.58
CA THR A 189 5.54 -9.36 -7.62
C THR A 189 5.35 -10.76 -8.23
N ILE A 190 4.30 -10.97 -9.02
CA ILE A 190 4.05 -12.24 -9.74
C ILE A 190 5.20 -12.52 -10.70
N LEU A 191 5.55 -11.54 -11.53
CA LEU A 191 6.62 -11.67 -12.53
C LEU A 191 7.97 -11.97 -11.85
N MET A 192 8.31 -11.25 -10.80
CA MET A 192 9.55 -11.48 -10.04
C MET A 192 9.62 -12.88 -9.44
N ASN A 193 8.52 -13.40 -8.89
CA ASN A 193 8.49 -14.74 -8.30
C ASN A 193 8.53 -15.83 -9.37
N LEU A 194 7.87 -15.59 -10.52
CA LEU A 194 7.90 -16.49 -11.67
C LEU A 194 9.33 -16.63 -12.21
N LEU A 195 10.02 -15.51 -12.45
CA LEU A 195 11.40 -15.51 -12.96
C LEU A 195 12.41 -16.15 -12.00
N ARG A 196 12.12 -16.13 -10.69
CA ARG A 196 12.95 -16.79 -9.67
C ARG A 196 12.65 -18.28 -9.50
N GLY A 197 11.60 -18.79 -10.16
CA GLY A 197 11.11 -20.14 -9.94
C GLY A 197 10.54 -20.37 -8.53
N ASP A 198 10.19 -19.31 -7.79
CA ASP A 198 9.61 -19.43 -6.44
C ASP A 198 8.09 -19.59 -6.52
N ALA A 199 7.67 -20.76 -7.02
CA ALA A 199 6.27 -21.08 -7.20
C ALA A 199 5.48 -20.92 -5.89
N SER A 200 6.05 -21.33 -4.75
CA SER A 200 5.40 -21.27 -3.44
C SER A 200 4.89 -19.87 -3.05
N ARG A 201 5.51 -18.81 -3.56
CA ARG A 201 5.12 -17.42 -3.31
C ARG A 201 4.10 -16.87 -4.30
N LEU A 202 3.91 -17.52 -5.45
CA LEU A 202 2.97 -17.06 -6.48
C LEU A 202 1.52 -17.08 -5.99
N HIS A 203 1.10 -18.14 -5.30
CA HIS A 203 -0.26 -18.22 -4.77
C HIS A 203 -0.52 -17.14 -3.70
N ARG A 204 0.44 -16.95 -2.79
CA ARG A 204 0.32 -15.97 -1.69
C ARG A 204 0.32 -14.52 -2.16
N CYS A 205 0.99 -14.20 -3.28
CA CYS A 205 1.05 -12.81 -3.74
C CYS A 205 -0.23 -12.33 -4.42
N THR A 206 -1.06 -13.27 -4.91
CA THR A 206 -2.35 -12.97 -5.53
C THR A 206 -3.50 -12.90 -4.53
N GLU A 207 -3.32 -13.36 -3.30
CA GLU A 207 -4.33 -13.22 -2.24
C GLU A 207 -4.69 -11.74 -2.00
N LEU A 208 -6.00 -11.46 -1.98
CA LEU A 208 -6.55 -10.14 -1.65
C LEU A 208 -6.32 -9.78 -0.19
N SER A 209 -6.40 -10.78 0.69
CA SER A 209 -6.18 -10.69 2.11
C SER A 209 -5.31 -11.85 2.56
N THR A 210 -4.27 -11.59 3.35
CA THR A 210 -3.41 -12.66 3.86
C THR A 210 -4.09 -13.41 5.00
N SER A 211 -3.88 -14.73 5.09
CA SER A 211 -4.29 -15.51 6.27
C SER A 211 -3.45 -15.18 7.52
N GLY A 212 -4.06 -15.19 8.70
CA GLY A 212 -3.38 -14.98 9.99
C GLY A 212 -4.24 -14.24 11.03
N SER A 213 -3.66 -13.98 12.21
CA SER A 213 -4.30 -13.22 13.29
C SER A 213 -4.51 -11.73 12.96
N LEU A 214 -3.73 -11.22 12.02
CA LEU A 214 -3.81 -9.84 11.55
C LEU A 214 -3.68 -9.81 10.02
N PRO A 215 -4.79 -10.06 9.29
CA PRO A 215 -4.80 -10.08 7.83
C PRO A 215 -4.38 -8.73 7.25
N ARG A 216 -3.67 -8.77 6.11
CA ARG A 216 -3.37 -7.59 5.30
C ARG A 216 -4.15 -7.63 4.01
N SER A 217 -4.97 -6.62 3.76
CA SER A 217 -5.79 -6.55 2.55
C SER A 217 -5.35 -5.43 1.60
N LYS A 218 -5.64 -5.64 0.30
CA LYS A 218 -5.24 -4.74 -0.79
C LYS A 218 -6.46 -4.30 -1.60
N PRO A 219 -7.18 -3.24 -1.20
CA PRO A 219 -8.35 -2.75 -1.93
C PRO A 219 -8.05 -2.35 -3.39
N PHE A 220 -6.79 -2.00 -3.69
CA PHE A 220 -6.34 -1.56 -5.01
C PHE A 220 -5.79 -2.69 -5.90
N LYS A 221 -6.02 -3.97 -5.54
CA LYS A 221 -5.49 -5.10 -6.31
C LYS A 221 -5.76 -5.04 -7.83
N PHE A 222 -6.91 -4.50 -8.23
CA PHE A 222 -7.30 -4.40 -9.65
C PHE A 222 -7.29 -2.97 -10.19
N THR A 223 -6.71 -2.04 -9.44
CA THR A 223 -6.61 -0.61 -9.74
C THR A 223 -5.21 -0.31 -10.28
N TYR A 224 -5.13 0.36 -11.42
CA TYR A 224 -3.85 0.66 -12.08
C TYR A 224 -3.16 1.83 -11.39
N GLU A 225 -1.84 1.81 -11.30
CA GLU A 225 -1.03 2.90 -10.74
C GLU A 225 -1.35 4.24 -11.44
N LYS A 226 -1.44 4.23 -12.78
CA LYS A 226 -1.80 5.43 -13.56
C LYS A 226 -3.17 5.99 -13.17
N GLU A 227 -4.15 5.14 -12.88
CA GLU A 227 -5.47 5.62 -12.45
C GLU A 227 -5.41 6.23 -11.05
N ILE A 228 -4.60 5.67 -10.13
CA ILE A 228 -4.35 6.25 -8.80
C ILE A 228 -3.71 7.64 -8.94
N VAL A 229 -2.70 7.78 -9.79
CA VAL A 229 -2.05 9.07 -10.09
C VAL A 229 -3.06 10.08 -10.64
N MET A 230 -3.86 9.67 -11.63
CA MET A 230 -4.89 10.54 -12.23
C MET A 230 -5.95 10.96 -11.22
N TYR A 231 -6.35 10.05 -10.32
CA TYR A 231 -7.31 10.32 -9.26
C TYR A 231 -6.74 11.34 -8.26
N ALA A 232 -5.52 11.11 -7.78
CA ALA A 232 -4.82 12.02 -6.86
C ALA A 232 -4.67 13.43 -7.48
N TYR A 233 -4.22 13.50 -8.74
CA TYR A 233 -4.02 14.77 -9.45
C TYR A 233 -5.33 15.54 -9.63
N HIS A 234 -6.40 14.88 -10.08
CA HIS A 234 -7.66 15.58 -10.33
C HIS A 234 -8.42 15.95 -9.05
N LYS A 235 -8.25 15.17 -7.97
CA LYS A 235 -8.74 15.51 -6.62
C LYS A 235 -7.84 16.50 -5.88
N LYS A 236 -6.65 16.82 -6.43
CA LYS A 236 -5.63 17.68 -5.80
C LYS A 236 -5.25 17.19 -4.41
N LEU A 237 -5.05 15.87 -4.28
CA LEU A 237 -4.63 15.28 -3.01
C LEU A 237 -3.17 15.64 -2.74
N ASP A 238 -2.87 15.89 -1.48
CA ASP A 238 -1.54 16.24 -1.00
C ASP A 238 -0.74 14.97 -0.71
N TYR A 239 0.26 14.68 -1.56
CA TYR A 239 1.10 13.50 -1.40
C TYR A 239 2.56 13.82 -1.68
N PHE A 240 3.43 13.07 -1.03
CA PHE A 240 4.87 13.16 -1.21
C PHE A 240 5.31 12.26 -2.38
N SER A 241 6.14 12.79 -3.29
CA SER A 241 6.53 12.11 -4.53
C SER A 241 8.00 11.71 -4.60
N THR A 242 8.83 12.11 -3.63
CA THR A 242 10.25 11.77 -3.62
C THR A 242 10.42 10.26 -3.41
N GLU A 243 11.33 9.66 -4.18
CA GLU A 243 11.72 8.27 -4.01
C GLU A 243 12.76 8.11 -2.88
N CYS A 244 12.76 6.96 -2.22
CA CYS A 244 13.73 6.68 -1.17
C CYS A 244 15.15 6.58 -1.75
N ILE A 245 16.12 7.24 -1.11
CA ILE A 245 17.53 7.28 -1.51
C ILE A 245 18.20 5.89 -1.60
N TYR A 246 17.64 4.89 -0.93
CA TYR A 246 18.13 3.51 -0.94
C TYR A 246 17.39 2.57 -1.91
N SER A 247 16.35 3.07 -2.60
CA SER A 247 15.52 2.31 -3.55
C SER A 247 16.16 2.03 -4.93
N PRO A 248 17.07 2.85 -5.50
CA PRO A 248 17.51 2.69 -6.90
C PRO A 248 18.14 1.33 -7.24
N GLU A 249 18.76 0.64 -6.27
CA GLU A 249 19.42 -0.66 -6.50
C GLU A 249 18.44 -1.86 -6.41
N ALA A 250 17.14 -1.62 -6.27
CA ALA A 250 16.16 -2.69 -6.09
C ALA A 250 15.81 -3.41 -7.41
N PHE A 251 15.92 -4.75 -7.41
CA PHE A 251 15.54 -5.64 -8.53
C PHE A 251 14.13 -5.38 -9.10
N ARG A 252 13.22 -4.84 -8.28
CA ARG A 252 11.85 -4.49 -8.69
C ARG A 252 11.82 -3.49 -9.86
N GLY A 253 12.83 -2.63 -10.00
CA GLY A 253 12.91 -1.66 -11.10
C GLY A 253 12.89 -2.31 -12.48
N THR A 254 13.58 -3.43 -12.67
CA THR A 254 13.61 -4.14 -13.96
C THR A 254 12.26 -4.76 -14.31
N ALA A 255 11.58 -5.37 -13.32
CA ALA A 255 10.24 -5.92 -13.52
C ALA A 255 9.23 -4.82 -13.89
N ARG A 256 9.33 -3.65 -13.24
CA ARG A 256 8.49 -2.48 -13.52
C ARG A 256 8.64 -1.99 -14.97
N ILE A 257 9.87 -1.89 -15.47
CA ILE A 257 10.12 -1.46 -16.86
C ILE A 257 9.45 -2.42 -17.84
N LEU A 258 9.68 -3.73 -17.68
CA LEU A 258 9.08 -4.74 -18.55
C LEU A 258 7.55 -4.70 -18.53
N ILE A 259 6.93 -4.53 -17.36
CA ILE A 259 5.46 -4.42 -17.27
C ILE A 259 4.95 -3.16 -17.96
N LYS A 260 5.64 -2.02 -17.83
CA LYS A 260 5.27 -0.78 -18.53
C LYS A 260 5.35 -0.93 -20.05
N ASP A 261 6.36 -1.63 -20.56
CA ASP A 261 6.49 -1.89 -21.99
C ASP A 261 5.34 -2.78 -22.50
N LEU A 262 4.97 -3.81 -21.73
CA LEU A 262 3.80 -4.66 -22.04
C LEU A 262 2.49 -3.87 -21.99
N GLU A 263 2.30 -3.02 -20.97
CA GLU A 263 1.11 -2.17 -20.82
C GLU A 263 0.96 -1.20 -21.99
N ALA A 264 2.06 -0.63 -22.50
CA ALA A 264 2.06 0.27 -23.64
C ALA A 264 1.54 -0.39 -24.93
N ILE A 265 1.84 -1.68 -25.12
CA ILE A 265 1.35 -2.48 -26.25
C ILE A 265 -0.11 -2.90 -26.01
N ARG A 266 -0.39 -3.42 -24.81
CA ARG A 266 -1.69 -3.98 -24.44
C ARG A 266 -2.01 -3.61 -22.99
N PRO A 267 -2.91 -2.64 -22.75
CA PRO A 267 -3.20 -2.19 -21.39
C PRO A 267 -3.73 -3.28 -20.46
N SER A 268 -4.39 -4.32 -20.98
CA SER A 268 -4.88 -5.43 -20.16
C SER A 268 -3.78 -6.34 -19.61
N ALA A 269 -2.52 -6.20 -20.07
CA ALA A 269 -1.40 -7.06 -19.68
C ALA A 269 -1.21 -7.15 -18.17
N ILE A 270 -1.38 -6.04 -17.43
CA ILE A 270 -1.28 -6.01 -15.96
C ILE A 270 -2.31 -6.95 -15.32
N ILE A 271 -3.58 -6.84 -15.70
CA ILE A 271 -4.65 -7.70 -15.17
C ILE A 271 -4.51 -9.13 -15.66
N ASP A 272 -4.07 -9.33 -16.91
CA ASP A 272 -3.85 -10.64 -17.48
C ASP A 272 -2.75 -11.37 -16.69
N ILE A 273 -1.65 -10.70 -16.29
CA ILE A 273 -0.62 -11.25 -15.39
C ILE A 273 -1.21 -11.63 -14.02
N ILE A 274 -2.06 -10.78 -13.43
CA ILE A 274 -2.73 -11.08 -12.16
C ILE A 274 -3.59 -12.33 -12.28
N ARG A 275 -4.45 -12.40 -13.31
CA ARG A 275 -5.32 -13.55 -13.58
C ARG A 275 -4.52 -14.82 -13.84
N SER A 276 -3.39 -14.71 -14.55
CA SER A 276 -2.47 -15.83 -14.75
C SER A 276 -1.92 -16.30 -13.41
N GLY A 277 -1.47 -15.40 -12.54
CA GLY A 277 -1.01 -15.75 -11.19
C GLY A 277 -2.09 -16.40 -10.31
N GLU A 278 -3.35 -15.96 -10.43
CA GLU A 278 -4.50 -16.56 -9.73
C GLU A 278 -4.84 -17.96 -10.27
N SER A 279 -4.69 -18.16 -11.58
CA SER A 279 -5.03 -19.41 -12.28
C SER A 279 -3.91 -20.46 -12.19
N MET A 280 -2.68 -20.03 -11.92
CA MET A 280 -1.53 -20.92 -11.76
C MET A 280 -1.74 -21.85 -10.56
N ARG A 281 -2.14 -23.09 -10.85
CA ARG A 281 -2.20 -24.18 -9.87
C ARG A 281 -0.82 -24.81 -9.73
N ILE A 282 -0.26 -24.74 -8.54
CA ILE A 282 1.00 -25.43 -8.22
C ILE A 282 0.62 -26.85 -7.83
N LYS A 283 1.09 -27.83 -8.60
CA LYS A 283 1.05 -29.26 -8.24
C LYS A 283 1.97 -29.48 -7.05
N GLU A 284 1.46 -29.25 -5.84
CA GLU A 284 1.87 -29.87 -4.57
C GLU A 284 1.18 -29.12 -3.43
N GLU A 285 0.42 -29.86 -2.63
CA GLU A 285 0.06 -29.50 -1.27
C GLU A 285 1.33 -29.45 -0.41
N ARG A 286 2.18 -28.42 -0.59
CA ARG A 286 3.14 -28.12 0.46
C ARG A 286 2.32 -27.67 1.65
N ARG A 287 2.35 -28.47 2.73
CA ARG A 287 1.81 -28.09 4.04
C ARG A 287 2.22 -26.65 4.30
N TYR A 288 1.24 -25.75 4.24
CA TYR A 288 1.46 -24.36 4.62
C TYR A 288 2.07 -24.39 6.01
N GLN A 289 3.24 -23.76 6.19
CA GLN A 289 3.80 -23.62 7.52
C GLN A 289 2.78 -22.87 8.36
N VAL A 290 2.22 -23.57 9.35
CA VAL A 290 1.31 -22.97 10.32
C VAL A 290 2.05 -21.81 10.97
N LEU A 291 1.47 -20.61 10.89
CA LEU A 291 2.02 -19.44 11.55
C LEU A 291 1.96 -19.67 13.06
N GLY A 292 3.14 -19.77 13.68
CA GLY A 292 3.30 -19.80 15.13
C GLY A 292 3.63 -18.42 15.68
N LYS A 293 3.93 -18.38 16.98
CA LYS A 293 4.47 -17.19 17.65
C LYS A 293 5.98 -17.32 17.77
N CYS A 294 6.69 -16.23 17.52
CA CYS A 294 8.14 -16.17 17.71
C CYS A 294 8.48 -16.28 19.20
N GLU A 295 9.41 -17.17 19.55
CA GLU A 295 9.83 -17.38 20.95
C GLU A 295 10.51 -16.15 21.57
N ARG A 296 11.05 -15.24 20.75
CA ARG A 296 11.78 -14.04 21.21
C ARG A 296 10.89 -12.81 21.40
N CYS A 297 9.93 -12.60 20.50
CA CYS A 297 9.12 -11.38 20.49
C CYS A 297 7.62 -11.62 20.52
N GLY A 298 7.14 -12.86 20.50
CA GLY A 298 5.72 -13.21 20.54
C GLY A 298 4.92 -13.00 19.25
N TYR A 299 5.45 -12.25 18.27
CA TYR A 299 4.76 -11.96 17.01
C TYR A 299 4.76 -13.14 16.03
N ALA A 300 3.84 -13.09 15.05
CA ALA A 300 3.65 -14.13 14.04
C ALA A 300 4.96 -14.50 13.31
N SER A 301 5.22 -15.80 13.22
CA SER A 301 6.40 -16.35 12.56
C SER A 301 6.15 -17.71 11.93
N SER A 302 6.81 -17.97 10.81
CA SER A 302 6.82 -19.28 10.17
C SER A 302 7.91 -20.23 10.71
N GLY A 303 8.71 -19.76 11.68
CA GLY A 303 9.73 -20.56 12.38
C GLY A 303 9.81 -20.17 13.86
N LYS A 304 10.71 -20.79 14.62
CA LYS A 304 10.90 -20.50 16.06
C LYS A 304 11.25 -19.03 16.33
N ILE A 305 12.13 -18.47 15.49
CA ILE A 305 12.57 -17.08 15.57
C ILE A 305 12.16 -16.34 14.30
N CYS A 306 11.51 -15.19 14.43
CA CYS A 306 11.09 -14.39 13.28
C CYS A 306 12.27 -13.73 12.55
N LYS A 307 12.07 -13.41 11.27
CA LYS A 307 13.13 -12.80 10.44
C LYS A 307 13.63 -11.49 11.02
N SER A 308 12.77 -10.67 11.62
CA SER A 308 13.20 -9.44 12.28
C SER A 308 14.17 -9.71 13.43
N CYS A 309 13.87 -10.68 14.31
CA CYS A 309 14.76 -11.05 15.40
C CYS A 309 16.09 -11.64 14.92
N MET A 310 16.07 -12.42 13.82
CA MET A 310 17.30 -12.93 13.20
C MET A 310 18.16 -11.81 12.62
N LEU A 311 17.54 -10.82 11.95
CA LEU A 311 18.26 -9.67 11.40
C LEU A 311 18.85 -8.78 12.49
N LEU A 312 18.12 -8.53 13.57
CA LEU A 312 18.62 -7.78 14.73
C LEU A 312 19.80 -8.48 15.40
N GLU A 313 19.77 -9.81 15.50
CA GLU A 313 20.91 -10.57 16.01
C GLU A 313 22.12 -10.49 15.09
N GLY A 314 21.93 -10.49 13.77
CA GLY A 314 22.99 -10.21 12.81
C GLY A 314 23.62 -8.84 13.00
N LEU A 315 22.81 -7.81 13.26
CA LEU A 315 23.30 -6.47 13.61
C LEU A 315 24.05 -6.46 14.95
N GLY A 316 23.72 -7.34 15.90
CA GLY A 316 24.47 -7.49 17.15
C GLY A 316 25.78 -8.27 17.02
N LYS A 317 25.86 -9.24 16.09
CA LYS A 317 27.04 -10.12 15.90
C LYS A 317 28.11 -9.55 14.96
N ILE A 318 27.77 -8.57 14.11
CA ILE A 318 28.76 -7.81 13.34
C ILE A 318 29.33 -6.71 14.26
N VAL A 319 30.07 -7.12 15.27
CA VAL A 319 31.06 -6.28 15.95
C VAL A 319 32.35 -7.07 15.78
N VAL A 320 33.06 -6.80 14.69
CA VAL A 320 34.39 -7.37 14.47
C VAL A 320 35.39 -6.28 14.82
N ASP A 321 36.17 -6.60 15.84
CA ASP A 321 37.38 -5.98 16.39
C ASP A 321 37.32 -4.56 16.96
N GLY A 322 37.49 -4.51 18.29
CA GLY A 322 37.87 -3.29 19.03
C GLY A 322 37.08 -3.03 20.31
N ASP A 323 37.43 -3.78 21.37
CA ASP A 323 37.30 -3.45 22.79
C ASP A 323 35.95 -3.10 23.46
N VAL A 324 35.88 -3.59 24.71
CA VAL A 324 35.07 -3.18 25.87
C VAL A 324 33.75 -3.92 26.15
N ASN A 325 33.90 -4.86 27.09
CA ASN A 325 33.01 -5.26 28.19
C ASN A 325 31.53 -5.55 27.91
N THR A 326 31.28 -6.86 27.96
CA THR A 326 30.05 -7.54 28.33
C THR A 326 29.41 -6.99 29.61
N GLU A 327 28.23 -6.38 29.50
CA GLU A 327 27.13 -6.47 30.47
C GLU A 327 25.90 -5.67 30.00
N THR A 328 25.02 -6.29 29.22
CA THR A 328 23.61 -5.88 29.08
C THR A 328 22.86 -6.96 28.29
N LYS A 329 22.76 -8.16 28.88
CA LYS A 329 21.83 -9.18 28.41
C LYS A 329 20.54 -9.11 29.22
N ASN A 330 19.42 -9.12 28.49
CA ASN A 330 18.08 -9.46 28.93
C ASN A 330 17.35 -8.47 29.86
N LYS A 331 16.66 -7.50 29.25
CA LYS A 331 15.35 -7.05 29.76
C LYS A 331 14.26 -7.44 28.76
N PRO A 332 13.14 -8.04 29.22
CA PRO A 332 11.98 -8.28 28.37
C PRO A 332 11.43 -6.93 27.89
N ILE A 333 11.13 -6.84 26.60
CA ILE A 333 10.51 -5.66 25.97
C ILE A 333 9.02 -5.71 26.29
N THR A 334 8.66 -5.40 27.53
CA THR A 334 7.27 -5.19 27.97
C THR A 334 7.20 -3.79 28.56
N GLY A 335 6.68 -2.85 27.78
CA GLY A 335 6.48 -1.47 28.22
C GLY A 335 6.94 -0.43 27.20
N LEU A 336 6.21 -0.28 26.10
CA LEU A 336 6.26 0.93 25.27
C LEU A 336 4.86 1.53 25.27
N ARG A 337 4.65 2.54 26.12
CA ARG A 337 3.50 3.44 26.02
C ARG A 337 3.67 4.20 24.70
N ALA A 338 2.63 4.19 23.86
CA ALA A 338 2.55 5.11 22.74
C ALA A 338 2.73 6.54 23.29
N ARG A 339 3.66 7.30 22.73
CA ARG A 339 3.69 8.74 22.99
C ARG A 339 2.48 9.33 22.26
N GLU A 340 1.42 9.62 23.00
CA GLU A 340 0.50 10.68 22.60
C GLU A 340 1.36 11.95 22.53
N ILE A 341 1.64 12.39 21.31
CA ILE A 341 2.23 13.69 21.11
C ILE A 341 1.04 14.64 21.08
N GLU A 342 0.75 15.30 22.21
CA GLU A 342 -0.18 16.41 22.28
C GLU A 342 0.29 17.52 21.31
N PHE A 343 -0.55 17.85 20.33
CA PHE A 343 -0.52 19.12 19.60
C PHE A 343 -1.95 19.56 19.28
#